data_AF-A0A7S0EL96-F1
#
_entry.id   AF-A0A7S0EL96-F1
#
_cell.length_a   1.000
_cell.length_b   1.000
_cell.length_c   1.000
_cell.angle_alpha   90.00
_cell.angle_beta   90.00
_cell.angle_gamma   90.00
#
_symmetry.space_group_name_H-M   'P 1'
#
loop_
_entity.id
_entity.type
_entity.pdbx_description
1 polymer ?
#
loop_
_entity_poly.entity_id
_entity_poly.type
_entity_poly.pdbx_seq_one_letter_code
_entity_poly.pdbx_strand_id
1 'polypeptide(L)'
;YVVEEVLVDHYVQSMLGHQVDSQVLEQLLEQQLPELSAHLRSLSLSVPFVTTQWFLCLFLNALPSESCFRVWDLIFCLHPCTIFQVAIALFGSMEEQSLLEATDIGPAVFVIRSATRSCFDASRLFSLAQNRFHE
;
A
#
# COMPACT_ATOMS: atom_id res chain seq x y z
N TYR A 1 10.29 -11.89 16.41
CA TYR A 1 10.78 -11.75 15.01
C TYR A 1 9.88 -10.87 14.15
N VAL A 2 8.72 -11.29 13.62
CA VAL A 2 7.91 -10.43 12.72
C VAL A 2 7.43 -9.14 13.40
N VAL A 3 6.86 -9.22 14.60
CA VAL A 3 6.38 -8.03 15.34
C VAL A 3 7.53 -7.16 15.88
N GLU A 4 8.68 -7.77 16.15
CA GLU A 4 9.82 -7.10 16.80
C GLU A 4 10.85 -6.53 15.82
N GLU A 5 10.83 -6.96 14.55
CA GLU A 5 11.76 -6.48 13.50
C GLU A 5 11.05 -5.86 12.29
N VAL A 6 9.85 -6.32 11.92
CA VAL A 6 9.12 -5.82 10.73
C VAL A 6 8.00 -4.85 11.12
N LEU A 7 7.34 -5.08 12.26
CA LEU A 7 6.22 -4.26 12.73
C LEU A 7 6.52 -3.61 14.08
N VAL A 8 7.70 -3.01 14.20
CA VAL A 8 8.16 -2.35 15.42
C VAL A 8 7.21 -1.22 15.80
N ASP A 9 6.75 -1.22 17.05
CA ASP A 9 5.82 -0.23 17.61
C ASP A 9 4.46 -0.08 16.90
N HIS A 10 4.11 -0.99 15.99
CA HIS A 10 2.82 -1.01 15.28
C HIS A 10 1.64 -1.43 16.15
N TYR A 11 1.88 -2.17 17.24
CA TYR A 11 0.84 -2.66 18.15
C TYR A 11 0.97 -2.10 19.57
N VAL A 12 1.86 -1.13 19.77
CA VAL A 12 1.93 -0.37 21.03
C VAL A 12 0.70 0.55 21.09
N GLN A 13 0.22 0.87 22.30
CA GLN A 13 -1.02 1.63 22.50
C GLN A 13 -1.03 3.00 21.81
N SER A 14 0.15 3.55 21.51
CA SER A 14 0.33 4.81 20.78
C SER A 14 0.32 4.65 19.25
N MET A 15 0.44 3.42 18.72
CA MET A 15 0.52 3.10 17.29
C MET A 15 1.58 3.94 16.55
N LEU A 16 2.66 4.34 17.23
CA LEU A 16 3.64 5.30 16.69
C LEU A 16 4.30 4.77 15.41
N GLY A 17 4.61 3.47 15.36
CA GLY A 17 5.11 2.83 14.14
C GLY A 17 4.15 3.01 12.98
N HIS A 18 2.84 2.88 13.22
CA HIS A 18 1.83 3.01 12.17
C HIS A 18 1.70 4.43 11.66
N GLN A 19 1.79 5.41 12.57
CA GLN A 19 1.72 6.82 12.22
C GLN A 19 2.93 7.23 11.37
N VAL A 20 4.12 6.79 11.76
CA VAL A 20 5.36 7.02 10.98
C VAL A 20 5.24 6.38 9.60
N ASP A 21 4.85 5.09 9.53
CA ASP A 21 4.74 4.36 8.28
C ASP A 21 3.67 4.95 7.35
N SER A 22 2.55 5.41 7.93
CA SER A 22 1.50 6.10 7.17
C SER A 22 2.01 7.41 6.57
N GLN A 23 2.77 8.19 7.34
CA GLN A 23 3.36 9.44 6.87
C GLN A 23 4.41 9.18 5.78
N VAL A 24 5.26 8.16 5.95
CA VAL A 24 6.24 7.75 4.94
C VAL A 24 5.52 7.34 3.65
N LEU A 25 4.44 6.56 3.74
CA LEU A 25 3.66 6.17 2.57
C LEU A 25 3.05 7.39 1.87
N GLU A 26 2.48 8.34 2.60
CA GLU A 26 1.92 9.57 2.01
C GLU A 26 2.99 10.36 1.26
N GLN A 27 4.19 10.51 1.85
CA GLN A 27 5.31 11.18 1.19
C GLN A 27 5.77 10.43 -0.07
N LEU A 28 5.84 9.10 -0.02
CA LEU A 28 6.18 8.28 -1.18
C LEU A 28 5.11 8.39 -2.27
N LEU A 29 3.83 8.46 -1.90
CA LEU A 29 2.73 8.65 -2.85
C LEU A 29 2.84 10.01 -3.55
N GLU A 30 3.15 11.07 -2.81
CA GLU A 30 3.39 12.41 -3.39
C GLU A 30 4.59 12.44 -4.34
N GLN A 31 5.65 11.70 -4.03
CA GLN A 31 6.86 11.67 -4.85
C GLN A 31 6.68 10.82 -6.12
N GLN A 32 6.02 9.67 -6.00
CA GLN A 32 6.00 8.64 -7.05
C GLN A 32 4.71 8.65 -7.89
N LEU A 33 3.59 9.11 -7.30
CA LEU A 33 2.26 9.16 -7.92
C LEU A 33 1.58 10.50 -7.59
N PRO A 34 2.17 11.65 -7.99
CA PRO A 34 1.71 12.97 -7.58
C PRO A 34 0.28 13.28 -8.03
N GLU A 35 -0.12 12.81 -9.23
CA GLU A 35 -1.48 12.99 -9.76
C GLU A 35 -2.50 12.25 -8.89
N LEU A 36 -2.24 10.97 -8.59
CA LEU A 36 -3.09 10.20 -7.68
C LEU A 36 -3.14 10.82 -6.29
N SER A 37 -2.01 11.23 -5.72
CA SER A 37 -1.95 11.85 -4.39
C SER A 37 -2.80 13.13 -4.35
N ALA A 38 -2.67 14.00 -5.35
CA ALA A 38 -3.50 15.20 -5.48
C ALA A 38 -4.99 14.87 -5.62
N HIS A 39 -5.32 13.83 -6.39
CA HIS A 39 -6.70 13.38 -6.56
C HIS A 39 -7.31 12.86 -5.25
N LEU A 40 -6.61 11.99 -4.52
CA LEU A 40 -7.07 11.49 -3.22
C LEU A 40 -7.28 12.63 -2.21
N ARG A 41 -6.40 13.63 -2.22
CA ARG A 41 -6.56 14.86 -1.42
C ARG A 41 -7.80 15.65 -1.82
N SER A 42 -8.07 15.80 -3.12
CA SER A 42 -9.27 16.50 -3.61
C SER A 42 -10.57 15.82 -3.15
N LEU A 43 -10.55 14.50 -3.03
CA LEU A 43 -11.65 13.69 -2.49
C LEU A 43 -11.74 13.74 -0.96
N SER A 44 -10.82 14.42 -0.26
CA SER A 44 -10.67 14.36 1.19
C SER A 44 -10.49 12.93 1.73
N LEU A 45 -9.92 12.03 0.93
CA LEU A 45 -9.63 10.66 1.34
C LEU A 45 -8.27 10.61 2.02
N SER A 46 -8.25 10.28 3.31
CA SER A 46 -7.02 10.03 4.05
C SER A 46 -6.43 8.67 3.62
N VAL A 47 -5.17 8.66 3.17
CA VAL A 47 -4.45 7.42 2.80
C VAL A 47 -4.40 6.41 3.96
N PRO A 48 -4.08 6.80 5.21
CA PRO A 48 -4.16 5.90 6.36
C PRO A 48 -5.48 5.15 6.47
N PHE A 49 -6.62 5.80 6.16
CA PHE A 49 -7.95 5.17 6.26
C PHE A 49 -8.06 3.87 5.47
N VAL A 50 -7.39 3.76 4.33
CA VAL A 50 -7.40 2.55 3.49
C VAL A 50 -6.19 1.65 3.75
N THR A 51 -5.04 2.21 4.16
CA THR A 51 -3.79 1.46 4.28
C THR A 51 -3.50 0.94 5.69
N THR A 52 -4.20 1.38 6.73
CA THR A 52 -4.06 0.83 8.09
C THR A 52 -4.22 -0.69 8.11
N GLN A 53 -5.25 -1.21 7.43
CA GLN A 53 -5.46 -2.66 7.35
C GLN A 53 -4.36 -3.37 6.54
N TRP A 54 -3.72 -2.69 5.60
CA TRP A 54 -2.63 -3.26 4.80
C TRP A 54 -1.40 -3.47 5.67
N PHE A 55 -1.01 -2.46 6.45
CA PHE A 55 0.17 -2.53 7.30
C PHE A 55 -0.04 -3.44 8.51
N LEU A 56 -1.16 -3.29 9.24
CA LEU A 56 -1.43 -4.07 10.45
C LEU A 56 -1.72 -5.55 10.19
N CYS A 57 -2.02 -5.94 8.97
CA CYS A 57 -2.24 -7.34 8.62
C CYS A 57 -1.28 -7.82 7.52
N LEU A 58 -0.22 -7.06 7.21
CA LEU A 58 0.72 -7.38 6.13
C LEU A 58 0.00 -7.82 4.85
N PHE A 59 -1.01 -7.07 4.44
CA PHE A 59 -1.87 -7.32 3.27
C PHE A 59 -2.74 -8.58 3.29
N LEU A 60 -2.75 -9.38 4.36
CA LEU A 60 -3.52 -10.64 4.47
C LEU A 60 -5.02 -10.45 4.18
N ASN A 61 -5.59 -9.34 4.66
CA ASN A 61 -7.01 -9.05 4.46
C ASN A 61 -7.29 -8.21 3.21
N ALA A 62 -6.25 -7.82 2.47
CA ALA A 62 -6.34 -6.96 1.29
C ALA A 62 -6.17 -7.75 -0.01
N LEU A 63 -5.26 -8.73 -0.03
CA LEU A 63 -4.89 -9.55 -1.18
C LEU A 63 -5.41 -10.99 -1.06
N PRO A 64 -5.59 -11.71 -2.19
CA PRO A 64 -5.75 -13.17 -2.16
C PRO A 64 -4.56 -13.86 -1.46
N SER A 65 -4.81 -15.01 -0.83
CA SER A 65 -3.80 -15.73 -0.02
C SER A 65 -2.51 -16.01 -0.79
N GLU A 66 -2.61 -16.47 -2.03
CA GLU A 66 -1.45 -16.75 -2.90
C GLU A 66 -0.58 -15.51 -3.15
N SER A 67 -1.20 -14.35 -3.40
CA SER A 67 -0.48 -13.09 -3.58
C SER A 67 0.10 -12.59 -2.25
N CYS A 68 -0.64 -12.75 -1.16
CA CYS A 68 -0.19 -12.36 0.17
C CYS A 68 1.08 -13.13 0.58
N PHE A 69 1.13 -14.44 0.36
CA PHE A 69 2.32 -15.24 0.72
C PHE A 69 3.55 -14.82 -0.09
N ARG A 70 3.38 -14.49 -1.38
CA ARG A 70 4.50 -13.95 -2.18
C ARG A 70 4.98 -12.59 -1.67
N VAL A 71 4.06 -11.71 -1.28
CA VAL A 71 4.41 -10.43 -0.64
C VAL A 71 5.17 -10.66 0.66
N TRP A 72 4.77 -11.66 1.44
CA TRP A 72 5.49 -12.03 2.67
C TRP A 72 6.88 -12.57 2.39
N ASP A 73 7.05 -13.42 1.37
CA ASP A 73 8.38 -13.90 0.97
C ASP A 73 9.30 -12.72 0.63
N LEU A 74 8.78 -11.69 -0.06
CA LEU A 74 9.55 -10.49 -0.37
C LEU A 74 9.90 -9.68 0.89
N ILE A 75 8.95 -9.46 1.80
CA ILE A 75 9.18 -8.71 3.04
C ILE A 75 10.19 -9.42 3.93
N PHE A 76 10.10 -10.75 4.08
CA PHE A 76 10.97 -11.51 4.97
C PHE A 76 12.33 -11.84 4.36
N CYS A 77 12.43 -12.05 3.04
CA CYS A 77 13.69 -12.44 2.41
C CYS A 77 14.53 -11.26 1.88
N LEU A 78 13.92 -10.11 1.56
CA LEU A 78 14.65 -8.96 1.00
C LEU A 78 14.82 -7.83 2.01
N HIS A 79 13.74 -7.15 2.38
CA HIS A 79 13.80 -6.04 3.32
C HIS A 79 12.42 -5.68 3.91
N PRO A 80 12.35 -5.30 5.20
CA PRO A 80 11.10 -4.82 5.81
C PRO A 80 10.47 -3.63 5.07
N CYS A 81 11.28 -2.72 4.52
CA CYS A 81 10.79 -1.56 3.75
C CYS A 81 10.09 -1.92 2.43
N THR A 82 10.16 -3.18 1.96
CA THR A 82 9.43 -3.65 0.78
C THR A 82 7.91 -3.51 0.96
N ILE A 83 7.42 -3.41 2.20
CA ILE A 83 6.01 -3.14 2.51
C ILE A 83 5.49 -1.85 1.84
N PHE A 84 6.29 -0.78 1.84
CA PHE A 84 5.94 0.50 1.19
C PHE A 84 5.97 0.38 -0.32
N GLN A 85 6.95 -0.37 -0.85
CA GLN A 85 7.08 -0.57 -2.27
C GLN A 85 5.88 -1.31 -2.85
N VAL A 86 5.39 -2.33 -2.14
CA VAL A 86 4.17 -3.06 -2.49
C VAL A 86 2.95 -2.14 -2.42
N ALA A 87 2.82 -1.30 -1.38
CA ALA A 87 1.73 -0.34 -1.28
C ALA A 87 1.71 0.67 -2.44
N ILE A 88 2.87 1.23 -2.80
CA ILE A 88 3.00 2.15 -3.95
C ILE A 88 2.70 1.43 -5.27
N ALA A 89 3.18 0.21 -5.46
CA ALA A 89 2.88 -0.57 -6.65
C ALA A 89 1.38 -0.87 -6.80
N LEU A 90 0.69 -1.14 -5.68
CA LEU A 90 -0.76 -1.30 -5.66
C LEU A 90 -1.46 -0.01 -6.10
N PHE A 91 -1.10 1.14 -5.51
CA PHE A 91 -1.66 2.43 -5.90
C PHE A 91 -1.38 2.78 -7.35
N GLY A 92 -0.16 2.55 -7.85
CA GLY A 92 0.19 2.79 -9.24
C GLY A 92 -0.61 1.91 -10.21
N SER A 93 -0.86 0.64 -9.85
CA SER A 93 -1.73 -0.22 -10.66
C SER A 93 -3.18 0.26 -10.71
N MET A 94 -3.66 0.93 -9.66
CA MET A 94 -5.02 1.48 -9.57
C MET A 94 -5.15 2.82 -10.30
N GLU A 95 -4.10 3.64 -10.28
CA GLU A 95 -3.98 4.90 -11.04
C GLU A 95 -4.20 4.63 -12.54
N GLU A 96 -3.55 3.60 -13.09
CA GLU A 96 -3.69 3.19 -14.49
C GLU A 96 -5.10 2.68 -14.85
N GLN A 97 -5.88 2.20 -13.88
CA GLN A 97 -7.09 1.40 -14.15
C GLN A 97 -8.40 2.17 -14.01
N SER A 98 -8.56 3.03 -12.99
CA SER A 98 -9.83 3.75 -12.76
C SER A 98 -9.78 4.75 -11.60
N LEU A 99 -8.78 4.72 -10.71
CA LEU A 99 -8.87 5.46 -9.44
C LEU A 99 -8.91 6.98 -9.62
N LEU A 100 -8.39 7.51 -10.73
CA LEU A 100 -8.47 8.93 -11.09
C LEU A 100 -9.86 9.37 -11.59
N GLU A 101 -10.73 8.43 -11.94
CA GLU A 101 -12.10 8.71 -12.42
C GLU A 101 -13.11 8.81 -11.26
N ALA A 102 -12.70 8.45 -10.04
CA ALA A 102 -13.58 8.49 -8.88
C ALA A 102 -13.90 9.95 -8.50
N THR A 103 -15.18 10.29 -8.42
CA THR A 103 -15.61 11.65 -8.03
C THR A 103 -15.81 11.83 -6.54
N ASP A 104 -15.93 10.71 -5.80
CA ASP A 104 -16.28 10.69 -4.39
C ASP A 104 -15.51 9.60 -3.64
N ILE A 105 -15.45 9.74 -2.31
CA ILE A 105 -14.79 8.79 -1.40
C ILE A 105 -15.32 7.36 -1.58
N GLY A 106 -16.64 7.18 -1.71
CA GLY A 106 -17.26 5.86 -1.80
C GLY A 106 -16.74 5.04 -2.99
N PRO A 107 -16.87 5.55 -4.23
CA PRO A 107 -16.29 4.93 -5.42
C PRO A 107 -14.78 4.70 -5.31
N ALA A 108 -14.00 5.68 -4.82
CA ALA A 108 -12.56 5.52 -4.65
C ALA A 108 -12.20 4.35 -3.73
N VAL A 109 -12.85 4.26 -2.56
CA VAL A 109 -12.65 3.16 -1.60
C VAL A 109 -13.11 1.82 -2.20
N PHE A 110 -14.20 1.81 -2.98
CA PHE A 110 -14.65 0.61 -3.68
C PHE A 110 -13.64 0.12 -4.72
N VAL A 111 -13.08 1.02 -5.53
CA VAL A 111 -12.05 0.71 -6.52
C VAL A 111 -10.81 0.16 -5.82
N ILE A 112 -10.32 0.83 -4.77
CA ILE A 112 -9.16 0.36 -3.99
C ILE A 112 -9.41 -1.06 -3.46
N ARG A 113 -10.55 -1.32 -2.82
CA ARG A 113 -10.87 -2.64 -2.25
C ARG A 113 -11.08 -3.74 -3.29
N SER A 114 -11.67 -3.41 -4.43
CA SER A 114 -11.92 -4.38 -5.51
C SER A 114 -10.63 -4.72 -6.27
N ALA A 115 -9.77 -3.72 -6.50
CA ALA A 115 -8.47 -3.89 -7.13
C ALA A 115 -7.51 -4.72 -6.25
N THR A 116 -7.41 -4.46 -4.94
CA THR A 116 -6.54 -5.29 -4.07
C THR A 116 -6.98 -6.75 -4.05
N ARG A 117 -8.30 -7.01 -4.02
CA ARG A 117 -8.85 -8.38 -4.03
C ARG A 117 -8.64 -9.12 -5.34
N SER A 118 -8.47 -8.38 -6.43
CA SER A 118 -8.27 -8.95 -7.77
C SER A 118 -6.80 -9.02 -8.16
N CYS A 119 -5.90 -8.59 -7.26
CA CYS A 119 -4.47 -8.56 -7.53
C CYS A 119 -3.86 -9.95 -7.29
N PHE A 120 -3.74 -10.74 -8.37
CA PHE A 120 -3.18 -12.09 -8.35
C PHE A 120 -1.68 -12.16 -8.67
N ASP A 121 -1.09 -11.06 -9.18
CA ASP A 121 0.26 -11.07 -9.71
C ASP A 121 1.21 -10.19 -8.88
N ALA A 122 1.68 -10.76 -7.76
CA ALA A 122 2.71 -10.14 -6.92
C ALA A 122 4.02 -9.89 -7.69
N SER A 123 4.31 -10.67 -8.74
CA SER A 123 5.51 -10.51 -9.58
C SER A 123 5.46 -9.22 -10.39
N ARG A 124 4.28 -8.84 -10.88
CA ARG A 124 4.06 -7.55 -11.56
C ARG A 124 4.09 -6.37 -10.59
N LEU A 125 3.58 -6.53 -9.37
CA LEU A 125 3.74 -5.51 -8.32
C LEU A 125 5.22 -5.29 -7.98
N PHE A 126 6.00 -6.38 -7.91
CA PHE A 126 7.43 -6.30 -7.64
C PHE A 126 8.21 -5.63 -8.76
N SER A 127 7.91 -5.93 -10.04
CA SER A 127 8.58 -5.27 -11.16
C SER A 127 8.20 -3.79 -11.26
N LEU A 128 6.95 -3.43 -10.97
CA LEU A 128 6.51 -2.04 -10.90
C LEU A 128 7.15 -1.28 -9.74
N ALA A 129 7.28 -1.93 -8.58
CA ALA A 129 8.04 -1.40 -7.46
C ALA A 129 9.50 -1.16 -7.85
N GLN A 130 10.22 -2.19 -8.31
CA GLN A 130 11.64 -2.06 -8.67
C GLN A 130 11.91 -0.99 -9.72
N ASN A 131 11.07 -0.89 -10.76
CA ASN A 131 11.24 0.12 -11.80
C ASN A 131 11.06 1.55 -11.27
N ARG A 132 10.19 1.77 -10.28
CA ARG A 132 9.91 3.10 -9.71
C ARG A 132 10.91 3.55 -8.64
N PHE A 133 11.65 2.63 -8.02
CA PHE A 133 12.68 2.96 -7.01
C PHE A 133 14.11 3.03 -7.56
N HIS A 134 14.33 2.78 -8.86
CA HIS A 134 15.64 2.83 -9.51
C HIS A 134 15.91 4.12 -10.32
N GLU A 135 14.95 5.05 -10.43
CA GLU A 135 15.11 6.41 -10.96
C GLU A 135 15.32 7.43 -9.84
#